data_AF-B3RZG4-F1
#
_entry.id   AF-B3RZG4-F1
#
_cell.length_a   1.000
_cell.length_b   1.000
_cell.length_c   1.000
_cell.angle_alpha   90.00
_cell.angle_beta   90.00
_cell.angle_gamma   90.00
#
_symmetry.space_group_name_H-M   'P 1'
#
loop_
_entity.id
_entity.type
_entity.pdbx_description
1 polymer ?
#
loop_
_entity_poly.entity_id
_entity_poly.type
_entity_poly.pdbx_seq_one_letter_code
_entity_poly.pdbx_strand_id
1 'polypeptide(L)' 'TYILFAETINFLGISIVGTGSASGDHGIYVGSIMKNGAVASDGRIEPGDLILQVNDVSFDQMNNEQAVQALRDVVKREK' A
#
# COMPACT_ATOMS: atom_id res chain seq x y z
N THR A 1 -7.63 -8.35 8.57
CA THR A 1 -8.14 -7.32 7.65
C THR A 1 -7.73 -5.97 8.19
N TYR A 2 -6.92 -5.19 7.46
CA TYR A 2 -6.35 -3.93 7.94
C TYR A 2 -6.58 -2.79 6.94
N ILE A 3 -6.87 -1.59 7.48
CA ILE A 3 -7.13 -0.36 6.74
C ILE A 3 -6.07 0.67 7.17
N LEU A 4 -5.38 1.28 6.20
CA LEU A 4 -4.33 2.28 6.41
C LEU A 4 -4.91 3.71 6.43
N PHE A 5 -4.56 4.50 7.46
CA PHE A 5 -4.82 5.94 7.54
C PHE A 5 -3.50 6.72 7.53
N ALA A 6 -3.34 7.67 6.61
CA ALA A 6 -2.12 8.49 6.49
C ALA A 6 -2.41 9.94 6.91
N GLU A 7 -2.49 10.22 8.21
CA GLU A 7 -2.97 11.52 8.71
C GLU A 7 -1.86 12.49 9.16
N THR A 8 -0.56 12.18 8.98
CA THR A 8 0.52 13.09 9.42
C THR A 8 1.79 13.05 8.57
N ILE A 9 1.93 12.08 7.67
CA ILE A 9 3.15 11.89 6.89
C ILE A 9 2.78 11.97 5.41
N ASN A 10 3.33 12.97 4.71
CA ASN A 10 3.17 13.22 3.27
C ASN A 10 3.65 12.05 2.37
N PHE A 11 4.04 10.91 2.95
CA PHE A 11 4.38 9.68 2.27
C PHE A 11 4.07 8.48 3.17
N LEU A 12 3.53 7.40 2.58
CA LEU A 12 3.24 6.16 3.32
C LEU A 12 4.52 5.46 3.79
N GLY A 13 5.60 5.59 3.01
CA GLY A 13 6.90 5.00 3.34
C GLY A 13 6.93 3.49 3.20
N ILE A 14 6.22 2.95 2.20
CA ILE A 14 6.26 1.53 1.88
C ILE A 14 6.68 1.31 0.43
N SER A 15 7.37 0.22 0.18
CA SER A 15 7.52 -0.36 -1.14
C SER A 15 6.46 -1.44 -1.31
N ILE A 16 5.82 -1.49 -2.47
CA ILE A 16 4.89 -2.56 -2.81
C ILE A 16 5.50 -3.54 -3.80
N VAL A 17 5.11 -4.79 -3.69
CA VAL A 17 5.47 -5.89 -4.59
C VAL A 17 4.17 -6.53 -5.02
N GLY A 18 3.79 -6.38 -6.28
CA GLY A 18 2.63 -7.10 -6.81
C GLY A 18 3.06 -8.46 -7.36
N THR A 19 2.42 -9.52 -6.90
CA THR A 19 2.48 -10.82 -7.60
C THR A 19 1.55 -10.73 -8.79
N GLY A 20 2.15 -10.77 -9.99
CA GLY A 20 1.46 -11.08 -11.22
C GLY A 20 1.80 -12.51 -11.59
N SER A 21 1.16 -13.49 -10.96
CA SER A 21 1.34 -14.88 -11.36
C SER A 21 0.38 -15.20 -12.49
N ALA A 22 0.86 -15.92 -13.52
CA ALA A 22 0.06 -16.39 -14.66
C ALA A 22 -1.17 -17.25 -14.24
N SER A 23 -1.24 -17.67 -12.99
CA SER A 23 -2.37 -18.38 -12.36
C SER A 23 -3.51 -17.48 -11.86
N GLY A 24 -3.41 -16.15 -11.97
CA GLY A 24 -4.51 -15.22 -11.66
C GLY A 24 -4.56 -14.69 -10.22
N ASP A 25 -3.58 -15.03 -9.37
CA ASP A 25 -3.44 -14.46 -8.04
C ASP A 25 -2.79 -13.06 -8.14
N HIS A 26 -3.65 -12.04 -8.16
CA HIS A 26 -3.27 -10.63 -8.22
C HIS A 26 -3.43 -10.04 -6.82
N GLY A 27 -2.30 -9.74 -6.17
CA GLY A 27 -2.28 -9.15 -4.85
C GLY A 27 -1.10 -8.21 -4.69
N ILE A 28 -1.30 -7.15 -3.91
CA ILE A 28 -0.31 -6.11 -3.64
C ILE A 28 0.25 -6.32 -2.24
N TYR A 29 1.52 -6.69 -2.16
CA TYR A 29 2.19 -7.01 -0.90
C TYR A 29 3.14 -5.89 -0.50
N VAL A 30 3.38 -5.74 0.80
CA VAL A 30 4.38 -4.82 1.31
C VAL A 30 5.76 -5.44 1.13
N GLY A 31 6.61 -4.84 0.30
CA GLY A 31 7.99 -5.29 0.12
C GLY A 31 8.93 -4.78 1.21
N SER A 32 8.79 -3.53 1.62
CA SER A 32 9.67 -2.92 2.62
C SER A 32 9.01 -1.69 3.23
N ILE A 33 9.37 -1.39 4.48
CA ILE A 33 8.84 -0.25 5.23
C ILE A 33 10.01 0.67 5.56
N MET A 34 9.91 1.93 5.16
CA MET A 34 10.87 2.97 5.48
C MET A 34 10.66 3.46 6.91
N LYS A 35 11.76 3.56 7.66
CA LYS A 35 11.76 4.21 8.98
C LYS A 35 11.27 5.65 8.83
N ASN A 36 10.34 6.06 9.70
CA ASN A 36 9.62 7.35 9.69
C ASN A 36 8.54 7.51 8.60
N GLY A 37 8.09 6.43 7.95
CA GLY A 37 6.89 6.43 7.11
C GLY A 37 5.60 6.33 7.94
N ALA A 38 4.45 6.69 7.35
CA ALA A 38 3.14 6.55 8.02
C ALA A 38 2.91 5.12 8.52
N VAL A 39 3.28 4.14 7.69
CA VAL A 39 3.13 2.71 8.01
C VAL A 39 4.08 2.26 9.12
N ALA A 40 5.29 2.81 9.17
CA ALA A 40 6.23 2.53 10.26
C ALA A 40 5.76 3.12 11.60
N SER A 41 5.14 4.30 11.57
CA SER A 41 4.53 4.93 12.76
C SER A 41 3.29 4.19 13.24
N ASP A 42 2.47 3.67 12.32
CA ASP A 42 1.30 2.85 12.65
C ASP A 42 1.74 1.49 13.24
N GLY A 43 2.82 0.91 12.71
CA GLY A 43 3.49 -0.26 13.27
C GLY A 43 2.69 -1.58 13.19
N ARG A 44 1.50 -1.57 12.59
CA ARG A 44 0.65 -2.77 12.44
C ARG A 44 0.93 -3.59 11.19
N ILE A 45 1.66 -3.03 10.25
CA ILE A 45 1.89 -3.61 8.93
C ILE A 45 3.35 -3.97 8.83
N GLU A 46 3.64 -5.15 8.30
CA GLU A 46 4.98 -5.68 8.15
C GLU A 46 5.29 -6.02 6.68
N PRO A 47 6.57 -6.08 6.28
CA PRO A 47 6.94 -6.62 4.99
C PRO A 47 6.40 -8.05 4.82
N GLY A 48 5.67 -8.29 3.74
CA GLY A 48 4.96 -9.54 3.46
C GLY A 48 3.45 -9.46 3.67
N ASP A 49 2.92 -8.40 4.27
CA ASP A 49 1.48 -8.20 4.41
C ASP A 49 0.81 -7.88 3.07
N LEU A 50 -0.42 -8.38 2.90
CA LEU A 50 -1.28 -8.07 1.76
C LEU A 50 -2.05 -6.77 2.03
N ILE A 51 -1.88 -5.80 1.12
CA ILE A 51 -2.60 -4.54 1.14
C ILE A 51 -3.96 -4.74 0.50
N LEU A 52 -5.02 -4.58 1.29
CA LEU A 52 -6.41 -4.63 0.81
C LEU A 52 -6.99 -3.24 0.60
N GLN A 53 -6.57 -2.23 1.37
CA GLN A 53 -7.08 -0.87 1.30
C GLN A 53 -6.08 0.16 1.86
N VAL A 54 -6.00 1.34 1.23
CA VAL A 54 -5.21 2.50 1.72
C VAL A 54 -6.03 3.77 1.58
N ASN A 55 -6.27 4.50 2.69
CA ASN A 55 -7.01 5.77 2.72
C ASN A 55 -8.26 5.75 1.81
N ASP A 56 -9.18 4.82 2.07
CA ASP A 56 -10.42 4.58 1.29
C ASP A 56 -10.27 3.99 -0.11
N VAL A 57 -9.06 3.81 -0.65
CA VAL A 57 -8.86 3.14 -1.95
C VAL A 57 -8.64 1.65 -1.74
N SER A 58 -9.52 0.80 -2.29
CA SER A 58 -9.35 -0.65 -2.25
C SER A 58 -8.29 -1.12 -3.25
N PHE A 59 -7.36 -1.95 -2.79
CA PHE A 59 -6.29 -2.57 -3.57
C PHE A 59 -6.57 -4.05 -3.88
N ASP A 60 -7.75 -4.53 -3.49
CA ASP A 60 -8.23 -5.87 -3.79
C ASP A 60 -8.22 -6.12 -5.31
N GLN A 61 -7.57 -7.20 -5.73
CA GLN A 61 -7.44 -7.62 -7.14
C GLN A 61 -6.79 -6.58 -8.08
N MET A 62 -6.14 -5.53 -7.56
CA MET A 62 -5.42 -4.58 -8.40
C MET A 62 -4.14 -5.20 -8.96
N ASN A 63 -3.85 -4.92 -10.22
CA ASN A 63 -2.55 -5.22 -10.80
C ASN A 63 -1.49 -4.18 -10.38
N ASN A 64 -0.20 -4.51 -10.60
CA ASN A 64 0.93 -3.66 -10.17
C ASN A 64 0.77 -2.20 -10.62
N GLU A 65 0.37 -1.97 -11.87
CA GLU A 65 0.22 -0.62 -12.43
C GLU A 65 -0.92 0.16 -11.76
N GLN A 66 -2.09 -0.47 -11.59
CA GLN A 66 -3.23 0.14 -10.88
C GLN A 66 -2.87 0.49 -9.44
N ALA A 67 -2.18 -0.41 -8.74
CA ALA A 67 -1.77 -0.19 -7.36
C ALA A 67 -0.77 0.96 -7.23
N VAL A 68 0.24 1.02 -8.12
CA VAL A 68 1.18 2.14 -8.15
C VAL A 68 0.47 3.46 -8.42
N GLN A 69 -0.49 3.47 -9.34
CA GLN A 69 -1.26 4.66 -9.67
C GLN A 69 -2.17 5.10 -8.52
N ALA A 70 -2.85 4.16 -7.87
CA ALA A 70 -3.69 4.39 -6.70
C ALA A 70 -2.87 4.95 -5.52
N LEU A 71 -1.72 4.36 -5.21
CA LEU A 71 -0.80 4.87 -4.18
C LEU A 71 -0.33 6.29 -4.49
N ARG A 72 -0.01 6.58 -5.76
CA ARG A 72 0.37 7.93 -6.19
C ARG A 72 -0.77 8.93 -6.01
N ASP A 73 -2.01 8.54 -6.29
CA ASP A 73 -3.19 9.39 -6.16
C ASP A 73 -3.51 9.66 -4.68
N VAL A 74 -3.48 8.62 -3.84
CA VAL A 74 -3.65 8.71 -2.38
C VAL A 74 -2.66 9.69 -1.77
N VAL A 75 -1.38 9.63 -2.16
CA VAL A 75 -0.35 10.56 -1.65
C VAL A 75 -0.52 11.99 -2.21
N LYS A 76 -1.13 12.15 -3.39
CA LYS A 76 -1.37 13.47 -4.01
C LYS A 76 -2.57 14.21 -3.42
N ARG A 77 -3.53 13.49 -2.81
CA ARG A 77 -4.83 14.03 -2.40
C ARG A 77 -4.77 14.91 -1.15
N GLU A 78 -3.64 14.95 -0.46
CA GLU A 78 -3.35 15.82 0.69
C GLU A 78 -2.94 17.26 0.28
N LYS A 79 -3.62 17.85 -0.72
CA LYS A 79 -3.40 19.25 -1.12
C LYS A 79 -4.62 20.13 -0.89
#